data_AF-A0A4Y1Z771-F1
#
_entry.id   AF-A0A4Y1Z771-F1
#
_cell.length_a   1.000
_cell.length_b   1.000
_cell.length_c   1.000
_cell.angle_alpha   90.00
_cell.angle_beta   90.00
_cell.angle_gamma   90.00
#
_symmetry.space_group_name_H-M   'P 1'
#
loop_
_entity.id
_entity.type
_entity.pdbx_description
1 polymer ?
#
loop_
_entity_poly.entity_id
_entity_poly.type
_entity_poly.pdbx_seq_one_letter_code
_entity_poly.pdbx_strand_id
1 'polypeptide(L)' 'MKIGDEVVITNLTSDYVYRVSNRKIVSENEGSVALQTNDKRITLVTCDKPTRTPNRLIVIGKLVRVEAHQ' A
#
# COMPACT_ATOMS: atom_id res chain seq x y z
N MET A 1 -0.43 0.96 10.72
CA MET A 1 0.58 1.33 9.71
C MET A 1 0.86 2.82 9.75
N LYS A 2 2.13 3.16 9.88
CA LYS A 2 2.70 4.51 9.92
C LYS A 2 3.84 4.61 8.92
N ILE A 3 4.23 5.84 8.57
CA ILE A 3 5.38 6.08 7.66
C ILE A 3 6.63 5.43 8.27
N GLY A 4 7.38 4.71 7.44
CA GLY A 4 8.55 3.93 7.85
C GLY A 4 8.28 2.45 8.12
N ASP A 5 7.03 2.03 8.35
CA ASP A 5 6.70 0.61 8.52
C ASP A 5 7.04 -0.21 7.25
N GLU A 6 7.37 -1.49 7.42
CA GLU A 6 7.56 -2.43 6.32
C GLU A 6 6.27 -3.17 5.97
N VAL A 7 6.08 -3.42 4.67
CA VAL A 7 5.05 -4.30 4.12
C VAL A 7 5.77 -5.36 3.29
N VAL A 8 5.53 -6.63 3.60
CA VAL A 8 6.10 -7.75 2.87
C VAL A 8 4.98 -8.44 2.10
N ILE A 9 5.16 -8.56 0.78
CA ILE A 9 4.32 -9.38 -0.09
C ILE A 9 5.16 -10.54 -0.58
N THR A 10 4.64 -11.75 -0.53
CA THR A 10 5.33 -12.94 -1.04
C THR A 10 4.56 -13.54 -2.20
N ASN A 11 5.28 -14.11 -3.17
CA ASN A 11 4.71 -15.01 -4.18
C ASN A 11 5.14 -16.47 -3.96
N LEU A 12 5.59 -16.81 -2.75
CA LEU A 12 6.15 -18.12 -2.33
C LEU A 12 7.53 -18.45 -2.92
N THR A 13 8.07 -17.61 -3.80
CA THR A 13 9.44 -17.72 -4.34
C THR A 13 10.30 -16.51 -3.97
N SER A 14 9.69 -15.33 -3.85
CA SER A 14 10.35 -14.08 -3.53
C SER A 14 9.50 -13.22 -2.60
N ASP A 15 10.19 -12.56 -1.68
CA ASP A 15 9.62 -11.60 -0.74
C ASP A 15 9.94 -10.18 -1.22
N TYR A 16 8.89 -9.41 -1.47
CA TYR A 16 8.94 -8.03 -1.92
C TYR A 16 8.72 -7.12 -0.71
N VAL A 17 9.79 -6.46 -0.26
CA VAL A 17 9.74 -5.60 0.92
C VAL A 17 9.55 -4.15 0.50
N TYR A 18 8.42 -3.58 0.89
CA TYR A 18 8.07 -2.18 0.69
C TYR A 18 8.19 -1.42 1.99
N ARG A 19 8.54 -0.13 1.93
CA ARG A 19 8.51 0.78 3.09
C ARG A 19 7.48 1.87 2.88
N VAL A 20 6.62 2.06 3.88
CA VAL A 20 5.54 3.06 3.84
C VAL A 20 6.15 4.45 3.73
N SER A 21 5.73 5.17 2.69
CA SER A 21 6.20 6.52 2.36
C SER A 21 5.10 7.58 2.46
N ASN A 22 3.83 7.18 2.37
CA ASN A 22 2.71 8.11 2.47
C ASN A 22 1.45 7.43 3.05
N ARG A 23 0.60 8.24 3.69
CA ARG A 23 -0.69 7.87 4.24
C ARG A 23 -1.67 9.03 4.05
N LYS A 24 -2.84 8.76 3.47
CA LYS A 24 -3.89 9.77 3.25
C LYS A 24 -5.28 9.16 3.32
N ILE A 25 -6.28 9.99 3.61
CA ILE A 25 -7.70 9.64 3.50
C ILE A 25 -8.22 10.30 2.22
N VAL A 26 -8.95 9.54 1.40
CA VAL A 26 -9.56 10.02 0.15
C VAL A 26 -11.03 9.62 0.09
N SER A 27 -11.79 10.22 -0.83
CA SER A 27 -13.15 9.76 -1.17
C SER A 27 -13.11 8.38 -1.83
N GLU A 28 -14.13 7.56 -1.62
CA GLU A 28 -14.27 6.25 -2.26
C GLU A 28 -14.36 6.31 -3.80
N ASN A 29 -14.69 7.48 -4.34
CA ASN A 29 -14.74 7.73 -5.78
C ASN A 29 -13.36 8.07 -6.39
N GLU A 30 -12.32 8.23 -5.57
CA GLU A 30 -10.97 8.61 -6.03
C GLU A 30 -10.21 7.41 -6.61
N GLY A 31 -10.58 6.99 -7.82
CA GLY A 31 -9.99 5.84 -8.50
C GLY A 31 -8.52 6.01 -8.90
N SER A 32 -8.00 7.25 -8.94
CA SER A 32 -6.62 7.51 -9.36
C SER A 32 -5.56 6.83 -8.48
N VAL A 33 -5.91 6.48 -7.23
CA VAL A 33 -5.00 5.81 -6.28
C VAL A 33 -4.60 4.39 -6.69
N ALA A 34 -5.36 3.76 -7.59
CA ALA A 34 -5.11 2.40 -8.08
C ALA A 34 -4.51 2.36 -9.50
N LEU A 35 -4.25 3.52 -10.11
CA LEU A 35 -3.62 3.59 -11.43
C LEU A 35 -2.17 3.11 -11.36
N GLN A 36 -1.72 2.46 -12.43
CA GLN A 36 -0.33 2.05 -12.56
C GLN A 36 0.60 3.27 -12.57
N THR A 37 1.71 3.16 -11.86
CA THR A 37 2.71 4.23 -11.76
C THR A 37 4.06 3.80 -12.34
N ASN A 38 4.90 4.78 -12.69
CA ASN A 38 6.25 4.51 -13.20
C ASN A 38 7.21 3.97 -12.13
N ASP A 39 6.97 4.27 -10.85
CA ASP A 39 7.76 3.74 -9.74
C ASP A 39 7.15 2.48 -9.14
N LYS A 40 8.02 1.59 -8.64
CA LYS A 40 7.64 0.34 -7.97
C LYS A 40 7.06 0.65 -6.59
N ARG A 41 5.74 0.57 -6.47
CA ARG A 41 5.01 0.83 -5.22
C ARG A 41 3.90 -0.17 -4.99
N ILE A 42 3.42 -0.21 -3.75
CA ILE A 42 2.19 -0.87 -3.35
C ILE A 42 1.23 0.17 -2.75
N THR A 43 -0.05 0.06 -3.12
CA THR A 43 -1.14 0.86 -2.53
C THR A 43 -2.06 -0.08 -1.76
N LEU A 44 -2.12 0.07 -0.44
CA LEU A 44 -3.10 -0.62 0.40
C LEU A 44 -4.32 0.28 0.61
N VAL A 45 -5.51 -0.29 0.44
CA VAL A 45 -6.78 0.43 0.50
C VAL A 45 -7.71 -0.26 1.49
N THR A 46 -8.28 0.50 2.42
CA THR A 46 -9.33 0.03 3.34
C THR A 46 -10.32 1.17 3.65
N CYS A 47 -11.45 0.86 4.25
CA CYS A 47 -12.33 1.88 4.84
C CYS A 47 -11.60 2.65 5.94
N ASP A 48 -11.87 3.94 6.10
CA ASP A 48 -11.24 4.74 7.16
C ASP A 48 -11.78 4.43 8.58
N LYS A 49 -12.98 3.83 8.67
CA LYS A 49 -13.64 3.40 9.90
C LYS A 49 -14.40 2.08 9.70
N PRO A 50 -14.73 1.34 10.78
CA PRO A 50 -15.41 0.04 10.69
C PRO A 50 -16.91 0.14 10.33
N THR A 51 -17.49 1.34 10.31
CA THR A 51 -18.88 1.58 9.90
C THR A 51 -18.95 2.16 8.48
N ARG A 52 -20.15 2.21 7.87
CA ARG A 52 -20.35 2.77 6.53
C ARG A 52 -19.72 4.17 6.43
N THR A 53 -18.90 4.35 5.41
CA THR A 53 -18.10 5.55 5.22
C THR A 53 -17.83 5.81 3.74
N PRO A 54 -17.94 7.06 3.26
CA PRO A 54 -17.59 7.41 1.89
C PRO A 54 -16.08 7.61 1.71
N ASN A 55 -15.28 7.34 2.74
CA ASN A 55 -13.83 7.58 2.73
C ASN A 55 -13.04 6.26 2.70
N ARG A 56 -11.81 6.35 2.20
CA ARG A 56 -10.84 5.25 2.18
C ARG A 56 -9.52 5.71 2.77
N LEU A 57 -8.96 4.90 3.63
CA LEU A 57 -7.58 5.03 4.08
C LEU A 57 -6.68 4.41 3.01
N ILE A 58 -5.76 5.21 2.50
CA ILE A 58 -4.77 4.83 1.51
C ILE A 58 -3.39 4.85 2.15
N VAL A 59 -2.64 3.76 1.99
CA VAL A 59 -1.25 3.65 2.43
C VAL A 59 -0.38 3.26 1.25
N ILE A 60 0.68 4.04 1.00
CA ILE A 60 1.58 3.83 -0.14
C ILE A 60 2.95 3.43 0.37
N GLY A 61 3.42 2.25 -0.05
CA GLY A 61 4.77 1.76 0.19
C GLY A 61 5.61 1.76 -1.09
N LYS A 62 6.89 2.13 -1.01
CA LYS A 62 7.84 2.01 -2.13
C LYS A 62 8.69 0.77 -1.96
N LEU A 63 8.96 0.05 -3.05
CA LEU A 63 9.80 -1.15 -3.01
C LEU A 63 11.21 -0.77 -2.56
N VAL A 64 11.74 -1.47 -1.55
CA VAL A 64 13.08 -1.26 -1.02
C VAL A 64 14.02 -2.37 -1.45
N ARG A 65 13.55 -3.63 -1.39
CA ARG A 65 14.34 -4.82 -1.74
C ARG A 65 13.45 -6.00 -2.13
N VAL A 66 14.06 -6.95 -2.82
CA VAL A 66 13.46 -8.25 -3.16
C VAL A 66 14.44 -9.33 -2.71
N GLU A 67 13.94 -10.30 -1.95
CA GLU A 67 14.73 -11.38 -1.37
C GLU A 67 14.13 -12.73 -1.78
N ALA A 68 14.92 -13.79 -1.76
CA ALA A 68 14.38 -15.14 -1.98
C ALA A 68 13.52 -15.52 -0.78
N HIS A 69 12.34 -16.11 -1.03
CA HIS A 69 11.46 -16.58 0.04
C HIS A 69 12.11 -17.76 0.77
N GLN A 70 11.99 -17.79 2.10
CA GLN A 70 12.55 -18.85 2.96
C GLN A 70 11.51 -19.89 3.35
#